data_AF-A0A2X3BQL9-F1
#
_entry.id   AF-A0A2X3BQL9-F1
#
_cell.length_a   1.000
_cell.length_b   1.000
_cell.length_c   1.000
_cell.angle_alpha   90.00
_cell.angle_beta   90.00
_cell.angle_gamma   90.00
#
_symmetry.space_group_name_H-M   'P 1'
#
loop_
_entity.id
_entity.type
_entity.pdbx_description
1 polymer ?
#
loop_
_entity_poly.entity_id
_entity_poly.type
_entity_poly.pdbx_seq_one_letter_code
_entity_poly.pdbx_strand_id
1 'polypeptide(L)'
;MALLGKSTKSSTPTTEDGIKTVEALGLGENGQYLTALTFGNVHGVYKPGHVKLRPELLGTIQEEVGAHFNAGNRPFDLVMHGGSGSTAEEIATAVANGVIKMNVDTDTQYAFTRPVADFMLKNYEGVLKVDGEVGIKKQYDPRSWGKAAEAGMAARVVEACERLGSVGTKMK
;
A
#
# COMPACT_ATOMS: atom_id res chain seq x y z
N MET A 1 1.67 -0.77 16.31
CA MET A 1 0.67 -0.42 15.27
C MET A 1 -0.70 -0.60 15.89
N ALA A 2 -1.45 0.49 16.05
CA ALA A 2 -2.84 0.47 16.49
C ALA A 2 -3.74 0.34 15.25
N LEU A 3 -4.62 -0.66 15.25
CA LEU A 3 -5.56 -0.92 14.16
C LEU A 3 -6.96 -0.55 14.64
N LEU A 4 -7.57 0.47 14.05
CA LEU A 4 -8.95 0.89 14.36
C LEU A 4 -9.87 0.45 13.22
N GLY A 5 -11.04 -0.10 13.57
CA GLY A 5 -12.02 -0.60 12.59
C GLY A 5 -12.03 -2.12 12.35
N LYS A 6 -11.33 -2.94 13.17
CA LYS A 6 -11.46 -4.41 13.14
C LYS A 6 -12.44 -4.94 14.19
N SER A 7 -13.69 -4.51 14.09
CA SER A 7 -14.84 -5.23 14.64
C SER A 7 -15.67 -5.72 13.47
N THR A 8 -16.12 -6.97 13.55
CA THR A 8 -16.86 -7.67 12.48
C THR A 8 -17.98 -6.80 11.90
N LYS A 9 -17.87 -6.47 10.60
CA LYS A 9 -18.67 -5.52 9.77
C LYS A 9 -18.16 -4.07 9.76
N SER A 10 -17.51 -3.69 8.66
CA SER A 10 -17.72 -2.41 7.95
C SER A 10 -17.91 -1.15 8.84
N SER A 11 -17.16 -0.97 9.92
CA SER A 11 -17.22 0.28 10.67
C SER A 11 -16.14 1.22 10.13
N THR A 12 -16.61 2.31 9.54
CA THR A 12 -15.77 3.46 9.26
C THR A 12 -15.30 4.01 10.61
N PRO A 13 -13.98 4.22 10.85
CA PRO A 13 -13.48 4.70 12.12
C PRO A 13 -14.06 6.08 12.40
N THR A 14 -14.29 6.35 13.68
CA THR A 14 -14.84 7.59 14.17
C THR A 14 -13.82 8.36 14.99
N THR A 15 -14.07 9.64 15.24
CA THR A 15 -13.28 10.45 16.18
C THR A 15 -13.26 9.84 17.58
N GLU A 16 -14.37 9.22 18.03
CA GLU A 16 -14.43 8.52 19.32
C GLU A 16 -13.43 7.36 19.38
N ASP A 17 -13.26 6.60 18.30
CA ASP A 17 -12.26 5.54 18.21
C ASP A 17 -10.83 6.11 18.31
N GLY A 18 -10.60 7.28 17.70
CA GLY A 18 -9.35 8.02 17.82
C GLY A 18 -9.09 8.47 19.26
N ILE A 19 -10.08 9.05 19.94
CA ILE A 19 -9.98 9.48 21.33
C ILE A 19 -9.62 8.30 22.24
N LYS A 20 -10.36 7.19 22.13
CA LYS A 20 -10.08 5.96 22.91
C LYS A 20 -8.68 5.42 22.68
N THR A 21 -8.13 5.61 21.48
CA THR A 21 -6.76 5.18 21.17
C THR A 21 -5.73 6.03 21.90
N VAL A 22 -5.91 7.35 21.91
CA VAL A 22 -5.04 8.27 22.65
C VAL A 22 -5.17 8.04 24.16
N GLU A 23 -6.37 7.83 24.68
CA GLU A 23 -6.57 7.50 26.11
C GLU A 23 -5.83 6.21 26.52
N ALA A 24 -5.80 5.21 25.63
CA ALA A 24 -5.18 3.93 25.91
C ALA A 24 -3.65 3.91 25.70
N LEU A 25 -3.14 4.65 24.70
CA LEU A 25 -1.76 4.54 24.23
C LEU A 25 -0.95 5.83 24.43
N GLY A 26 -1.59 6.94 24.77
CA GLY A 26 -1.00 8.27 24.74
C GLY A 26 -0.86 8.84 23.33
N LEU A 27 -0.21 9.99 23.23
CA LEU A 27 0.15 10.69 21.98
C LEU A 27 1.55 10.29 21.49
N GLY A 28 2.17 9.28 22.11
CA GLY A 28 3.51 8.78 21.79
C GLY A 28 4.49 8.85 22.96
N GLU A 29 4.14 9.54 24.05
CA GLU A 29 4.93 9.62 25.29
C GLU A 29 5.07 8.26 25.99
N ASN A 30 4.14 7.34 25.76
CA ASN A 30 4.19 5.96 26.26
C ASN A 30 4.77 4.97 25.24
N GLY A 31 5.36 5.48 24.15
CA GLY A 31 5.92 4.71 23.04
C GLY A 31 5.28 5.09 21.72
N GLN A 32 6.12 5.31 20.70
CA GLN A 32 5.65 5.66 19.36
C GLN A 32 4.85 4.51 18.72
N TYR A 33 3.71 4.85 18.12
CA TYR A 33 2.88 3.91 17.38
C TYR A 33 2.38 4.53 16.09
N LEU A 34 2.17 3.66 15.10
CA LEU A 34 1.51 4.00 13.85
C LEU A 34 0.03 3.59 13.92
N THR A 35 -0.86 4.43 13.38
CA THR A 35 -2.31 4.25 13.42
C THR A 35 -2.87 3.94 12.04
N ALA A 36 -3.50 2.79 11.90
CA ALA A 36 -4.19 2.41 10.67
C ALA A 36 -5.71 2.61 10.84
N LEU A 37 -6.23 3.67 10.24
CA LEU A 37 -7.66 3.97 10.15
C LEU A 37 -8.22 3.40 8.84
N THR A 38 -9.29 2.61 8.88
CA THR A 38 -9.90 2.07 7.66
C THR A 38 -10.85 3.05 6.99
N PHE A 39 -10.43 3.78 5.96
CA PHE A 39 -11.24 4.79 5.27
C PHE A 39 -11.86 4.28 3.96
N GLY A 40 -12.33 3.03 3.96
CA GLY A 40 -12.90 2.36 2.78
C GLY A 40 -11.89 1.55 1.98
N ASN A 41 -10.64 1.44 2.44
CA ASN A 41 -9.61 0.64 1.83
C ASN A 41 -9.90 -0.87 1.95
N VAL A 42 -9.69 -1.61 0.86
CA VAL A 42 -9.84 -3.07 0.80
C VAL A 42 -8.52 -3.67 0.34
N HIS A 43 -8.14 -4.83 0.87
CA HIS A 43 -6.93 -5.53 0.41
C HIS A 43 -7.19 -6.21 -0.95
N GLY A 44 -6.33 -5.96 -1.93
CA GLY A 44 -6.43 -6.51 -3.29
C GLY A 44 -6.60 -5.42 -4.35
N VAL A 45 -6.77 -5.83 -5.61
CA VAL A 45 -7.12 -4.93 -6.73
C VAL A 45 -8.54 -5.26 -7.18
N TYR A 46 -9.40 -4.25 -7.17
CA TYR A 46 -10.76 -4.32 -7.67
C TYR A 46 -10.90 -3.49 -8.93
N LYS A 47 -11.95 -3.76 -9.73
CA LYS A 47 -12.28 -2.90 -10.86
C LYS A 47 -12.48 -1.45 -10.36
N PRO A 48 -12.04 -0.43 -11.12
CA PRO A 48 -12.28 0.97 -10.78
C PRO A 48 -13.75 1.21 -10.42
N GLY A 49 -14.01 1.92 -9.32
CA GLY A 49 -15.35 2.25 -8.82
C GLY A 49 -15.99 1.26 -7.82
N HIS A 50 -15.39 0.10 -7.58
CA HIS A 50 -15.91 -0.86 -6.57
C HIS A 50 -15.46 -0.55 -5.14
N VAL A 51 -14.34 0.15 -4.99
CA VAL A 51 -13.82 0.62 -3.70
C VAL A 51 -13.88 2.15 -3.74
N LYS A 52 -14.59 2.75 -2.79
CA LYS A 52 -14.66 4.21 -2.64
C LYS A 52 -13.88 4.58 -1.40
N LEU A 53 -12.63 5.01 -1.58
CA LEU A 53 -11.84 5.57 -0.50
C LEU A 53 -12.45 6.91 -0.06
N ARG A 54 -12.31 7.22 1.22
CA ARG A 54 -12.69 8.50 1.83
C ARG A 54 -11.51 9.11 2.59
N PRO A 55 -10.40 9.47 1.89
CA PRO A 55 -9.20 9.97 2.54
C PRO A 55 -9.42 11.27 3.33
N GLU A 56 -10.49 12.03 3.03
CA GLU A 56 -10.92 13.22 3.77
C GLU A 56 -11.24 12.92 5.24
N LEU A 57 -11.75 11.72 5.54
CA LEU A 57 -12.06 11.29 6.91
C LEU A 57 -10.83 11.29 7.82
N LEU A 58 -9.65 11.03 7.25
CA LEU A 58 -8.39 11.06 8.00
C LEU A 58 -8.12 12.46 8.54
N GLY A 59 -8.38 13.50 7.74
CA GLY A 59 -8.22 14.90 8.14
C GLY A 59 -9.18 15.26 9.26
N THR A 60 -10.46 14.92 9.12
CA THR A 60 -11.49 15.14 10.15
C THR A 60 -11.10 14.51 11.49
N ILE A 61 -10.66 13.25 11.49
CA ILE A 61 -10.27 12.56 12.73
C ILE A 61 -9.03 13.20 13.36
N GLN A 62 -8.02 13.56 12.56
CA GLN A 62 -6.81 14.22 13.05
C GLN A 62 -7.13 15.58 13.70
N GLU A 63 -7.96 16.39 13.06
CA GLU A 63 -8.37 17.71 13.57
C GLU A 63 -9.19 17.58 14.85
N GLU A 64 -10.20 16.72 14.88
CA GLU A 64 -11.10 16.60 16.03
C GLU A 64 -10.41 15.98 17.25
N VAL A 65 -9.59 14.93 17.06
CA VAL A 65 -8.77 14.34 18.15
C VAL A 65 -7.72 15.34 18.60
N GLY A 66 -7.09 16.05 17.66
CA GLY A 66 -6.11 17.09 17.92
C GLY A 66 -6.66 18.20 18.81
N ALA A 67 -7.87 18.68 18.51
CA ALA A 67 -8.59 19.66 19.31
C ALA A 67 -8.95 19.13 20.69
N HIS A 68 -9.40 17.87 20.80
CA HIS A 68 -9.80 17.26 22.07
C HIS A 68 -8.65 17.19 23.09
N PHE A 69 -7.45 16.85 22.64
CA PHE A 69 -6.26 16.74 23.50
C PHE A 69 -5.33 17.95 23.48
N ASN A 70 -5.70 19.02 22.75
CA ASN A 70 -4.83 20.18 22.50
C ASN A 70 -3.44 19.76 21.94
N ALA A 71 -3.45 18.81 20.99
CA ALA A 71 -2.27 18.12 20.45
C ALA A 71 -1.91 18.56 19.01
N GLY A 72 -2.39 19.72 18.57
CA GLY A 72 -2.22 20.19 17.19
C GLY A 72 -3.04 19.39 16.19
N ASN A 73 -2.87 19.65 14.88
CA ASN A 73 -3.80 19.16 13.85
C ASN A 73 -3.46 17.76 13.30
N ARG A 74 -2.44 17.09 13.82
CA ARG A 74 -1.99 15.75 13.38
C ARG A 74 -1.45 14.92 14.55
N PRO A 75 -2.29 14.53 15.52
CA PRO A 75 -1.88 13.70 16.66
C PRO A 75 -1.44 12.27 16.27
N PHE A 76 -1.78 11.77 15.08
CA PHE A 76 -1.43 10.42 14.64
C PHE A 76 -0.46 10.38 13.47
N ASP A 77 0.47 9.42 13.53
CA ASP A 77 1.22 8.92 12.39
C ASP A 77 0.41 7.86 11.64
N LEU A 78 -0.20 8.23 10.50
CA LEU A 78 -1.18 7.37 9.84
C LEU A 78 -0.56 6.37 8.86
N VAL A 79 -1.21 5.20 8.75
CA VAL A 79 -0.89 4.14 7.79
C VAL A 79 -2.07 3.90 6.85
N MET A 80 -1.82 4.00 5.54
CA MET A 80 -2.75 3.56 4.50
C MET A 80 -2.52 2.09 4.17
N HIS A 81 -3.42 1.22 4.64
CA HIS A 81 -3.48 -0.18 4.20
C HIS A 81 -4.15 -0.27 2.82
N GLY A 82 -3.72 -1.24 1.99
CA GLY A 82 -4.38 -1.51 0.71
C GLY A 82 -4.25 -0.38 -0.33
N GLY A 83 -3.05 0.16 -0.53
CA GLY A 83 -2.81 1.22 -1.51
C GLY A 83 -2.79 0.77 -2.98
N SER A 84 -2.85 -0.54 -3.25
CA SER A 84 -2.90 -1.04 -4.62
C SER A 84 -4.23 -0.67 -5.29
N GLY A 85 -4.15 -0.19 -6.53
CA GLY A 85 -5.33 0.28 -7.27
C GLY A 85 -5.92 1.64 -6.86
N SER A 86 -5.36 2.32 -5.84
CA SER A 86 -5.75 3.70 -5.49
C SER A 86 -5.26 4.70 -6.54
N THR A 87 -6.04 5.74 -6.77
CA THR A 87 -5.68 6.84 -7.68
C THR A 87 -4.60 7.73 -7.06
N ALA A 88 -3.90 8.50 -7.91
CA ALA A 88 -2.89 9.45 -7.43
C ALA A 88 -3.51 10.53 -6.52
N GLU A 89 -4.74 10.97 -6.81
CA GLU A 89 -5.46 11.97 -6.02
C GLU A 89 -5.86 11.44 -4.63
N GLU A 90 -6.36 10.20 -4.54
CA GLU A 90 -6.67 9.56 -3.25
C GLU A 90 -5.42 9.43 -2.38
N ILE A 91 -4.29 9.02 -2.97
CA ILE A 91 -3.02 8.90 -2.26
C ILE A 91 -2.53 10.28 -1.80
N ALA A 92 -2.54 11.29 -2.68
CA ALA A 92 -2.11 12.65 -2.35
C ALA A 92 -2.95 13.24 -1.21
N THR A 93 -4.27 13.02 -1.24
CA THR A 93 -5.18 13.47 -0.18
C THR A 93 -4.89 12.77 1.14
N ALA A 94 -4.66 11.46 1.12
CA ALA A 94 -4.31 10.70 2.33
C ALA A 94 -2.98 11.17 2.94
N VAL A 95 -1.96 11.42 2.11
CA VAL A 95 -0.67 11.99 2.54
C VAL A 95 -0.85 13.38 3.14
N ALA A 96 -1.66 14.25 2.50
CA ALA A 96 -2.00 15.57 3.02
C ALA A 96 -2.70 15.50 4.40
N ASN A 97 -3.37 14.39 4.71
CA ASN A 97 -4.04 14.16 6.00
C ASN A 97 -3.19 13.39 7.02
N GLY A 98 -1.89 13.20 6.76
CA GLY A 98 -0.94 12.66 7.72
C GLY A 98 -0.60 11.17 7.54
N VAL A 99 -0.91 10.57 6.38
CA VAL A 99 -0.36 9.25 6.03
C VAL A 99 1.14 9.37 5.79
N ILE A 100 1.91 8.62 6.57
CA ILE A 100 3.38 8.53 6.44
C ILE A 100 3.86 7.16 5.93
N LYS A 101 2.94 6.18 5.85
CA LYS A 101 3.24 4.82 5.40
C LYS A 101 2.08 4.27 4.59
N MET A 102 2.36 3.73 3.41
CA MET A 102 1.38 3.02 2.59
C MET A 102 1.83 1.60 2.31
N ASN A 103 0.94 0.62 2.46
CA ASN A 103 1.20 -0.76 2.10
C ASN A 103 0.82 -0.99 0.63
N VAL A 104 1.77 -1.49 -0.17
CA VAL A 104 1.58 -1.90 -1.56
C VAL A 104 2.02 -3.36 -1.68
N ASP A 105 1.15 -4.21 -2.22
CA ASP A 105 1.46 -5.64 -2.38
C ASP A 105 0.93 -6.15 -3.72
N THR A 106 -0.39 -6.10 -3.94
CA THR A 106 -1.01 -6.63 -5.15
C THR A 106 -0.47 -6.02 -6.44
N ASP A 107 -0.25 -4.70 -6.48
CA ASP A 107 0.32 -4.05 -7.67
C ASP A 107 1.77 -4.49 -7.92
N THR A 108 2.57 -4.69 -6.87
CA THR A 108 3.94 -5.20 -7.00
C THR A 108 3.99 -6.67 -7.40
N GLN A 109 3.07 -7.50 -6.90
CA GLN A 109 2.90 -8.88 -7.34
C GLN A 109 2.58 -8.94 -8.84
N TYR A 110 1.64 -8.10 -9.30
CA TYR A 110 1.27 -8.01 -10.71
C TYR A 110 2.46 -7.54 -11.58
N ALA A 111 3.14 -6.47 -11.17
CA ALA A 111 4.29 -5.92 -11.90
C ALA A 111 5.45 -6.93 -12.00
N PHE A 112 5.66 -7.75 -10.97
CA PHE A 112 6.64 -8.84 -10.99
C PHE A 112 6.21 -9.97 -11.93
N THR A 113 4.95 -10.39 -11.87
CA THR A 113 4.44 -11.56 -12.60
C THR A 113 4.24 -11.28 -14.09
N ARG A 114 3.86 -10.05 -14.45
CA ARG A 114 3.54 -9.62 -15.82
C ARG A 114 4.62 -9.93 -16.87
N PRO A 115 5.92 -9.63 -16.65
CA PRO A 115 6.98 -9.99 -17.59
C PRO A 115 7.29 -11.50 -17.59
N VAL A 116 7.09 -12.21 -16.47
CA VAL A 116 7.25 -13.67 -16.43
C VAL A 116 6.22 -14.35 -17.32
N ALA A 117 4.94 -13.96 -17.21
CA ALA A 117 3.89 -14.49 -18.07
C ALA A 117 4.17 -14.24 -19.56
N ASP A 118 4.61 -13.03 -19.92
CA ASP A 118 5.00 -12.69 -21.29
C ASP A 118 6.15 -13.57 -21.81
N PHE A 119 7.18 -13.75 -20.98
CA PHE A 119 8.34 -14.56 -21.33
C PHE A 119 7.95 -16.02 -21.57
N MET A 120 7.16 -16.62 -20.67
CA MET A 120 6.74 -18.02 -20.78
C MET A 120 5.89 -18.24 -22.03
N LEU A 121 4.94 -17.34 -22.32
CA LEU A 121 4.07 -17.46 -23.49
C LEU A 121 4.86 -17.32 -24.81
N LYS A 122 5.83 -16.41 -24.88
CA LYS A 122 6.66 -16.22 -26.08
C LYS A 122 7.71 -17.31 -26.29
N ASN A 123 8.13 -17.99 -25.23
CA ASN A 123 9.21 -18.98 -25.26
C ASN A 123 8.72 -20.39 -24.88
N TYR A 124 7.43 -20.68 -25.05
CA TYR A 124 6.76 -21.90 -24.59
C TYR A 124 7.54 -23.18 -24.89
N GLU A 125 7.96 -23.37 -26.15
CA GLU A 125 8.66 -24.59 -26.59
C GLU A 125 10.06 -24.73 -25.99
N GLY A 126 10.72 -23.62 -25.63
CA GLY A 126 12.06 -23.69 -25.04
C GLY A 126 12.09 -23.63 -23.52
N VAL A 127 11.01 -23.19 -22.86
CA VAL A 127 10.87 -23.32 -21.40
C VAL A 127 10.32 -24.71 -20.99
N LEU A 128 9.74 -25.45 -21.93
CA LEU A 128 9.26 -26.82 -21.76
C LEU A 128 10.09 -27.82 -22.57
N LYS A 129 9.82 -29.11 -22.35
CA LYS A 129 10.29 -30.22 -23.20
C LYS A 129 9.10 -30.71 -24.01
N VAL A 130 9.03 -30.35 -25.28
CA VAL A 130 7.88 -30.61 -26.17
C VAL A 130 8.33 -31.52 -27.31
N ASP A 131 7.47 -32.45 -27.75
CA ASP A 131 7.71 -33.32 -28.92
C ASP A 131 9.05 -34.09 -28.92
N GLY A 132 9.58 -34.42 -27.74
CA GLY A 132 10.84 -35.15 -27.58
C GLY A 132 12.09 -34.26 -27.43
N GLU A 133 11.94 -32.94 -27.54
CA GLU A 133 13.02 -31.97 -27.34
C GLU A 133 13.38 -31.78 -25.86
N VAL A 134 14.57 -31.23 -25.61
CA VAL A 134 15.14 -31.09 -24.24
C VAL A 134 14.98 -29.69 -23.64
N GLY A 135 14.30 -28.78 -24.34
CA GLY A 135 14.16 -27.38 -23.97
C GLY A 135 15.45 -26.57 -24.17
N ILE A 136 15.36 -25.26 -24.00
CA ILE A 136 16.47 -24.32 -24.21
C ILE A 136 16.95 -23.82 -22.85
N LYS A 137 18.15 -24.24 -22.42
CA LYS A 137 18.74 -23.86 -21.12
C LYS A 137 18.69 -22.36 -20.84
N LYS A 138 18.99 -21.54 -21.84
CA LYS A 138 18.98 -20.09 -21.71
C LYS A 138 17.57 -19.51 -21.51
N GLN A 139 16.50 -20.27 -21.75
CA GLN A 139 15.13 -19.80 -21.57
C GLN A 139 14.52 -20.32 -20.27
N TYR A 140 14.77 -21.57 -19.87
CA TYR A 140 14.26 -22.06 -18.58
C TYR A 140 15.11 -21.64 -17.37
N ASP A 141 16.33 -21.12 -17.57
CA ASP A 141 17.12 -20.55 -16.48
C ASP A 141 16.34 -19.39 -15.82
N PRO A 142 16.04 -19.46 -14.51
CA PRO A 142 15.23 -18.44 -13.84
C PRO A 142 15.77 -17.01 -13.96
N ARG A 143 17.08 -16.86 -14.17
CA ARG A 143 17.72 -15.53 -14.32
C ARG A 143 17.37 -14.85 -15.64
N SER A 144 16.92 -15.60 -16.63
CA SER A 144 16.58 -15.07 -17.96
C SER A 144 15.30 -14.24 -17.95
N TRP A 145 14.32 -14.64 -17.17
CA TRP A 145 13.08 -13.88 -16.96
C TRP A 145 13.05 -13.15 -15.61
N GLY A 146 13.80 -13.62 -14.61
CA GLY A 146 13.86 -13.02 -13.28
C GLY A 146 14.34 -11.57 -13.28
N LYS A 147 15.33 -11.23 -14.12
CA LYS A 147 15.78 -9.83 -14.30
C LYS A 147 14.65 -8.90 -14.75
N ALA A 148 13.81 -9.37 -15.67
CA ALA A 148 12.68 -8.58 -16.15
C ALA A 148 11.58 -8.45 -15.08
N ALA A 149 11.34 -9.50 -14.29
CA ALA A 149 10.43 -9.49 -13.15
C ALA A 149 10.86 -8.49 -12.07
N GLU A 150 12.13 -8.53 -11.67
CA GLU A 150 12.72 -7.58 -10.72
C GLU A 150 12.64 -6.14 -11.24
N ALA A 151 12.99 -5.91 -12.51
CA ALA A 151 12.89 -4.58 -13.12
C ALA A 151 11.44 -4.05 -13.15
N GLY A 152 10.47 -4.92 -13.46
CA GLY A 152 9.05 -4.56 -13.43
C GLY A 152 8.56 -4.16 -12.03
N MET A 153 8.91 -4.96 -11.02
CA MET A 153 8.59 -4.63 -9.63
C MET A 153 9.29 -3.34 -9.16
N ALA A 154 10.57 -3.16 -9.49
CA ALA A 154 11.33 -1.97 -9.13
C ALA A 154 10.70 -0.70 -9.73
N ALA A 155 10.30 -0.72 -11.00
CA ALA A 155 9.59 0.38 -11.63
C ALA A 155 8.27 0.71 -10.90
N ARG A 156 7.52 -0.32 -10.49
CA ARG A 156 6.28 -0.13 -9.72
C ARG A 156 6.52 0.44 -8.32
N VAL A 157 7.64 0.11 -7.68
CA VAL A 157 8.06 0.69 -6.39
C VAL A 157 8.42 2.17 -6.57
N VAL A 158 9.15 2.54 -7.63
CA VAL A 158 9.47 3.94 -7.94
C VAL A 158 8.20 4.77 -8.10
N GLU A 159 7.22 4.28 -8.86
CA GLU A 159 5.92 4.94 -9.01
C GLU A 159 5.20 5.13 -7.66
N ALA A 160 5.29 4.16 -6.74
CA ALA A 160 4.73 4.30 -5.40
C ALA A 160 5.45 5.40 -4.59
N CYS A 161 6.78 5.48 -4.68
CA CYS A 161 7.56 6.55 -4.06
C CYS A 161 7.19 7.94 -4.61
N GLU A 162 7.00 8.06 -5.92
CA GLU A 162 6.58 9.31 -6.58
C GLU A 162 5.22 9.76 -6.06
N ARG A 163 4.24 8.84 -6.02
CA ARG A 163 2.88 9.13 -5.52
C ARG A 163 2.84 9.50 -4.04
N LEU A 164 3.75 8.94 -3.24
CA LEU A 164 3.89 9.27 -1.82
C LEU A 164 4.72 10.53 -1.56
N GLY A 165 5.30 11.14 -2.59
CA GLY A 165 6.19 12.30 -2.44
C GLY A 165 7.50 12.00 -1.72
N SER A 166 7.96 10.74 -1.71
CA SER A 166 9.18 10.32 -0.99
C SER A 166 10.43 10.24 -1.88
N VAL A 167 10.31 10.55 -3.17
CA VAL A 167 11.46 10.60 -4.06
C VAL A 167 12.41 11.72 -3.65
N GLY A 168 13.70 11.41 -3.53
CA GLY A 168 14.75 12.38 -3.21
C GLY A 168 14.83 12.79 -1.73
N THR A 169 14.01 12.21 -0.84
CA THR A 169 13.97 12.58 0.58
C THR A 169 14.78 11.66 1.49
N LYS A 170 15.67 10.83 0.92
CA LYS A 170 16.53 9.90 1.67
C LYS A 170 17.30 10.65 2.76
N MET A 171 17.12 10.24 4.01
CA MET A 171 17.91 10.72 5.15
C MET A 171 19.37 10.25 5.03
N LYS A 172 20.31 11.12 5.40
CA LYS A 172 21.76 10.82 5.36
C LYS A 172 22.17 9.92 6.52
#